data_AF-A0A1S6HVB2-F1
#
_entry.id   AF-A0A1S6HVB2-F1
#
_cell.length_a   1.000
_cell.length_b   1.000
_cell.length_c   1.000
_cell.angle_alpha   90.00
_cell.angle_beta   90.00
_cell.angle_gamma   90.00
#
_symmetry.space_group_name_H-M   'P 1'
#
loop_
_entity.id
_entity.type
_entity.pdbx_description
1 polymer ?
#
loop_
_entity_poly.entity_id
_entity_poly.type
_entity_poly.pdbx_seq_one_letter_code
_entity_poly.pdbx_strand_id
1 'polypeptide(L)'
;MNISKDKLGALFFFIFSVCYGYYATQIPLYPGEEYDVFTSQTMPKIYAVSAMLVSALALFLAIIEERRSVSLKTENKDKPYFDRKGWSQCGALIGLMFFYGATIEALGFILSTIVFLNIGYLILGERRPKILFLASVPVVIVFWAIMTQLLGIYLSTGDIWS
;
A
#
# COMPACT_ATOMS: atom_id res chain seq x y z
N MET A 1 25.70 16.73 7.13
CA MET A 1 25.08 15.39 7.15
C MET A 1 24.12 15.36 5.97
N ASN A 2 24.47 14.67 4.88
CA ASN A 2 23.63 14.66 3.68
C ASN A 2 22.48 13.67 3.93
N ILE A 3 21.25 14.16 4.06
CA ILE A 3 20.06 13.31 4.13
C ILE A 3 19.80 12.75 2.72
N SER A 4 19.83 11.44 2.53
CA SER A 4 19.40 10.77 1.29
C SER A 4 17.88 10.55 1.29
N LYS A 5 17.28 10.40 0.10
CA LYS A 5 15.83 10.14 -0.07
C LYS A 5 15.40 8.90 0.72
N ASP A 6 16.21 7.86 0.68
CA ASP A 6 15.92 6.57 1.32
C ASP A 6 15.96 6.67 2.84
N LYS A 7 16.90 7.47 3.38
CA LYS A 7 17.00 7.74 4.82
C LYS A 7 15.81 8.56 5.32
N LEU A 8 15.41 9.59 4.56
CA LEU A 8 14.26 10.42 4.92
C LEU A 8 12.95 9.62 4.85
N GLY A 9 12.79 8.79 3.81
CA GLY A 9 11.63 7.90 3.67
C GLY A 9 11.57 6.88 4.81
N ALA A 10 12.66 6.17 5.09
CA ALA A 10 12.72 5.19 6.17
C ALA A 10 12.46 5.82 7.55
N LEU A 11 13.02 7.01 7.81
CA LEU A 11 12.77 7.76 9.04
C LEU A 11 11.29 8.16 9.17
N PHE A 12 10.69 8.66 8.09
CA PHE A 12 9.26 9.03 8.09
C PHE A 12 8.38 7.82 8.39
N PHE A 13 8.62 6.69 7.72
CA PHE A 13 7.90 5.43 8.00
C PHE A 13 8.12 4.92 9.42
N PHE A 14 9.33 5.07 9.97
CA PHE A 14 9.62 4.68 11.35
C PHE A 14 8.83 5.52 12.35
N ILE A 15 8.85 6.85 12.21
CA ILE A 15 8.07 7.76 13.05
C ILE A 15 6.57 7.45 12.93
N PHE A 16 6.07 7.29 11.70
CA PHE A 16 4.68 6.92 11.45
C PHE A 16 4.31 5.61 12.16
N SER A 17 5.17 4.60 12.08
CA SER A 17 4.95 3.30 12.72
C SER A 17 4.93 3.37 14.25
N VAL A 18 5.81 4.19 14.85
CA VAL A 18 5.82 4.43 16.30
C VAL A 18 4.53 5.14 16.73
N CYS A 19 4.14 6.21 16.04
CA CYS A 19 2.89 6.92 16.33
C CYS A 19 1.67 5.99 16.17
N TYR A 20 1.61 5.22 15.10
CA TYR A 20 0.55 4.26 14.85
C TYR A 20 0.47 3.19 15.95
N GLY A 21 1.62 2.63 16.36
CA GLY A 21 1.69 1.68 17.47
C GLY A 21 1.26 2.28 18.81
N TYR A 22 1.58 3.55 19.06
CA TYR A 22 1.08 4.26 20.24
C TYR A 22 -0.46 4.35 20.21
N TYR A 23 -1.06 4.83 19.11
CA TYR A 23 -2.51 4.90 18.99
C TYR A 23 -3.20 3.53 19.03
N ALA A 24 -2.54 2.47 18.55
CA ALA A 24 -3.07 1.10 18.64
C ALA A 24 -3.28 0.64 20.10
N THR A 25 -2.52 1.17 21.06
CA THR A 25 -2.72 0.86 22.49
C THR A 25 -3.89 1.60 23.13
N GLN A 26 -4.37 2.68 22.50
CA GLN A 26 -5.45 3.52 23.00
C GLN A 26 -6.85 3.04 22.56
N ILE A 27 -6.92 1.99 21.75
CA ILE A 27 -8.20 1.44 21.28
C ILE A 27 -8.91 0.80 22.49
N PRO A 28 -10.12 1.24 22.87
CA PRO A 28 -10.80 0.69 24.05
C PRO A 28 -11.06 -0.81 23.87
N LEU A 29 -10.75 -1.60 24.90
CA LEU A 29 -11.12 -3.01 24.95
C LEU A 29 -12.55 -3.12 25.45
N TYR A 30 -13.33 -4.01 24.86
CA TYR A 30 -14.64 -4.37 25.38
C TYR A 30 -14.48 -5.22 26.67
N PRO A 31 -15.39 -5.06 27.64
CA PRO A 31 -15.35 -5.85 28.87
C PRO A 31 -15.44 -7.35 28.53
N GLY A 32 -14.40 -8.11 28.89
CA GLY A 32 -14.26 -9.53 28.56
C GLY A 32 -13.17 -9.85 27.53
N GLU A 33 -12.81 -8.91 26.64
CA GLU A 33 -11.74 -9.12 25.64
C GLU A 33 -10.32 -9.18 26.25
N GLU A 34 -10.15 -8.77 27.51
CA GLU A 34 -8.86 -8.85 28.22
C GLU A 34 -8.37 -10.29 28.41
N TYR A 35 -9.29 -11.26 28.39
CA TYR A 35 -8.99 -12.68 28.54
C TYR A 35 -8.88 -13.41 27.20
N ASP A 36 -9.18 -12.74 26.09
CA ASP A 36 -9.08 -13.33 24.76
C ASP A 36 -7.65 -13.25 24.23
N VAL A 37 -7.24 -14.31 23.53
CA VAL A 37 -5.94 -14.37 22.85
C VAL A 37 -5.81 -13.36 21.71
N PHE A 38 -6.93 -12.95 21.12
CA PHE A 38 -7.02 -11.98 20.05
C PHE A 38 -7.98 -10.86 20.40
N THR A 39 -7.45 -9.75 20.91
CA THR A 39 -8.19 -8.52 21.16
C THR A 39 -8.26 -7.66 19.90
N SER A 40 -9.23 -6.74 19.85
CA SER A 40 -9.30 -5.64 18.87
C SER A 40 -7.98 -4.85 18.66
N GLN A 41 -7.11 -4.77 19.66
CA GLN A 41 -5.80 -4.11 19.55
C GLN A 41 -4.70 -4.95 18.86
N THR A 42 -4.86 -6.27 18.77
CA THR A 42 -3.77 -7.19 18.39
C THR A 42 -3.33 -6.99 16.95
N MET A 43 -4.27 -6.94 16.00
CA MET A 43 -3.98 -6.71 14.59
C MET A 43 -3.25 -5.37 14.37
N PRO A 44 -3.75 -4.21 14.88
CA PRO A 44 -3.02 -2.94 14.83
C PRO A 44 -1.61 -3.00 15.42
N LYS A 45 -1.42 -3.65 16.58
CA LYS A 45 -0.11 -3.80 17.22
C LYS A 45 0.86 -4.61 16.36
N ILE A 46 0.41 -5.72 15.76
CA ILE A 46 1.24 -6.56 14.88
C ILE A 46 1.68 -5.76 13.64
N TYR A 47 0.78 -4.99 13.03
CA TYR A 47 1.13 -4.11 11.91
C TYR A 47 2.13 -3.02 12.33
N ALA A 48 1.95 -2.42 13.50
CA ALA A 48 2.88 -1.42 14.01
C ALA A 48 4.29 -1.98 14.28
N VAL A 49 4.39 -3.17 14.88
CA VAL A 49 5.69 -3.79 15.17
C VAL A 49 6.38 -4.23 13.88
N SER A 50 5.65 -4.86 12.95
CA SER A 50 6.23 -5.28 11.66
C SER A 50 6.71 -4.08 10.83
N ALA A 51 5.91 -3.01 10.74
CA ALA A 51 6.32 -1.79 10.06
C ALA A 51 7.52 -1.10 10.74
N MET A 52 7.59 -1.13 12.08
CA MET A 52 8.72 -0.58 12.83
C MET A 52 10.01 -1.37 12.55
N LEU A 53 9.94 -2.69 12.52
CA LEU A 53 11.09 -3.55 12.19
C LEU A 53 11.58 -3.33 10.76
N VAL A 54 10.66 -3.30 9.79
CA VAL A 54 11.01 -3.09 8.38
C VAL A 54 11.62 -1.71 8.14
N SER A 55 11.04 -0.66 8.74
CA SER A 55 11.56 0.71 8.61
C SER A 55 12.89 0.92 9.34
N ALA A 56 13.08 0.29 10.51
CA ALA A 56 14.37 0.30 11.20
C ALA A 56 15.45 -0.40 10.38
N LEU A 57 15.14 -1.55 9.77
CA LEU A 57 16.06 -2.27 8.89
C LEU A 57 16.39 -1.44 7.63
N ALA A 58 15.39 -0.81 7.02
CA ALA A 58 15.58 0.10 5.88
C ALA A 58 16.51 1.28 6.25
N LEU A 59 16.33 1.87 7.44
CA LEU A 59 17.16 2.96 7.94
C LEU A 59 18.60 2.48 8.18
N PHE A 60 18.78 1.30 8.77
CA PHE A 60 20.09 0.69 8.99
C PHE A 60 20.84 0.43 7.67
N LEU A 61 20.16 -0.14 6.68
CA LEU A 61 20.72 -0.36 5.34
C LEU A 61 21.10 0.96 4.66
N ALA A 62 20.25 1.99 4.73
CA ALA A 62 20.55 3.30 4.18
C ALA A 62 21.79 3.95 4.82
N ILE A 63 22.01 3.78 6.13
CA ILE A 63 23.22 4.25 6.82
C ILE A 63 24.47 3.47 6.37
N ILE A 64 24.38 2.15 6.22
CA ILE A 64 25.50 1.33 5.74
C ILE A 64 25.91 1.73 4.32
N GLU A 65 24.94 1.95 3.44
CA GLU A 65 25.19 2.34 2.06
C GLU A 65 25.84 3.74 1.97
N GLU A 66 25.39 4.68 2.79
CA GLU A 66 26.03 6.00 2.96
C GLU A 66 27.51 5.85 3.34
N ARG A 67 27.84 5.00 4.32
CA ARG A 67 29.22 4.71 4.75
C ARG A 67 30.06 4.04 3.64
N ARG A 68 29.47 3.15 2.84
CA ARG A 68 30.14 2.44 1.75
C ARG A 68 30.45 3.36 0.57
N SER A 69 29.54 4.30 0.28
CA SER A 69 29.69 5.31 -0.79
C SER A 69 30.80 6.35 -0.52
N VAL A 70 31.28 6.47 0.73
CA VAL A 70 32.46 7.30 1.07
C VAL A 70 33.77 6.65 0.59
N SER A 71 33.80 5.33 0.36
CA SER A 71 35.00 4.59 -0.07
C SER A 71 35.09 4.41 -1.59
N LEU A 72 33.97 4.54 -2.31
CA LEU A 72 33.92 4.46 -3.77
C LEU A 72 33.21 5.70 -4.28
N LYS A 73 33.96 6.60 -4.94
CA LYS A 73 33.41 7.63 -5.84
C LYS A 73 32.65 6.93 -6.97
N THR A 74 31.44 6.46 -6.69
CA THR A 74 30.52 5.99 -7.71
C THR A 74 29.46 7.07 -7.82
N GLU A 75 29.73 7.94 -8.78
CA GLU A 75 28.82 8.67 -9.66
C GLU A 75 27.36 8.16 -9.63
N ASN A 76 26.64 8.42 -8.53
CA ASN A 76 25.22 8.15 -8.48
C ASN A 76 24.54 9.37 -9.09
N LYS A 77 24.30 9.28 -10.40
CA LYS A 77 23.55 10.25 -11.21
C LYS A 77 22.46 10.88 -10.37
N ASP A 78 22.57 12.20 -10.20
CA ASP A 78 21.54 13.07 -9.65
C ASP A 78 20.23 12.86 -10.43
N LYS A 79 19.44 11.86 -10.01
CA LYS A 79 18.04 11.78 -10.43
C LYS A 79 17.36 12.99 -9.79
N PRO A 80 16.88 13.96 -10.59
CA PRO A 80 16.38 15.21 -10.07
C PRO A 80 15.39 14.98 -8.92
N TYR A 81 15.47 15.82 -7.90
CA TYR A 81 14.64 15.75 -6.68
C TYR A 81 13.14 15.62 -6.98
N PHE A 82 12.72 16.13 -8.15
CA PHE A 82 11.36 16.07 -8.68
C PHE A 82 11.37 15.45 -10.08
N ASP A 83 11.03 14.17 -10.19
CA ASP A 83 10.57 13.65 -11.48
C ASP A 83 9.09 14.04 -11.64
N ARG A 84 8.85 15.09 -12.43
CA ARG A 84 7.50 15.60 -12.71
C ARG A 84 6.59 14.51 -13.27
N LYS A 85 7.16 13.56 -14.01
CA LYS A 85 6.41 12.44 -14.58
C LYS A 85 5.95 11.47 -13.49
N GLY A 86 6.85 11.09 -12.57
CA GLY A 86 6.52 10.22 -11.44
C GLY A 86 5.47 10.83 -10.50
N TRP A 87 5.62 12.12 -10.17
CA TRP A 87 4.63 12.84 -9.34
C TRP A 87 3.26 12.95 -10.01
N SER A 88 3.22 13.17 -11.33
CA SER A 88 1.97 13.15 -12.10
C SER A 88 1.31 11.76 -12.09
N GLN A 89 2.09 10.68 -12.17
CA GLN A 89 1.57 9.32 -12.09
C GLN A 89 1.01 9.03 -10.69
N CYS A 90 1.72 9.41 -9.62
CA CYS A 90 1.22 9.28 -8.25
C CYS A 90 -0.11 10.03 -8.06
N GLY A 91 -0.20 11.28 -8.51
CA GLY A 91 -1.43 12.06 -8.43
C GLY A 91 -2.59 11.42 -9.21
N ALA A 92 -2.32 10.90 -10.40
CA ALA A 92 -3.31 10.19 -11.21
C ALA A 92 -3.80 8.90 -10.54
N LEU A 93 -2.90 8.13 -9.90
CA LEU A 93 -3.28 6.92 -9.14
C LEU A 93 -4.14 7.27 -7.92
N ILE A 94 -3.81 8.34 -7.19
CA ILE A 94 -4.63 8.82 -6.07
C ILE A 94 -6.03 9.18 -6.56
N GLY A 95 -6.14 9.95 -7.64
CA GLY A 95 -7.43 10.27 -8.26
C GLY A 95 -8.20 9.02 -8.69
N LEU A 96 -7.49 8.01 -9.21
CA LEU A 96 -8.09 6.74 -9.59
C LEU A 96 -8.62 5.95 -8.37
N MET A 97 -7.98 6.04 -7.20
CA MET A 97 -8.51 5.41 -5.97
C MET A 97 -9.82 6.05 -5.53
N PHE A 98 -9.95 7.38 -5.62
CA PHE A 98 -11.22 8.07 -5.36
C PHE A 98 -12.30 7.63 -6.35
N PHE A 99 -11.96 7.54 -7.64
CA PHE A 99 -12.88 7.04 -8.67
C PHE A 99 -13.35 5.62 -8.38
N TYR A 100 -12.44 4.72 -7.99
CA TYR A 100 -12.78 3.35 -7.60
C TYR A 100 -13.73 3.31 -6.40
N GLY A 101 -13.43 4.09 -5.35
CA GLY A 101 -14.30 4.17 -4.18
C GLY A 101 -15.71 4.66 -4.51
N ALA A 102 -15.85 5.62 -5.41
CA ALA A 102 -17.16 6.12 -5.84
C ALA A 102 -17.93 5.14 -6.75
N THR A 103 -17.24 4.27 -7.48
CA THR A 103 -17.86 3.36 -8.46
C THR A 103 -18.12 1.96 -7.90
N ILE A 104 -17.56 1.60 -6.75
CA ILE A 104 -17.71 0.26 -6.17
C ILE A 104 -19.16 -0.08 -5.80
N GLU A 105 -19.92 0.91 -5.31
CA GLU A 105 -21.34 0.74 -4.96
C GLU A 105 -22.20 0.59 -6.22
N ALA A 106 -21.97 1.41 -7.25
CA ALA A 106 -22.75 1.39 -8.48
C ALA A 106 -22.43 0.20 -9.40
N LEU A 107 -21.14 -0.03 -9.71
CA LEU A 107 -20.71 -1.05 -10.68
C LEU A 107 -20.49 -2.44 -10.07
N GLY A 108 -20.34 -2.50 -8.74
CA GLY A 108 -19.94 -3.71 -8.04
C GLY A 108 -18.43 -3.94 -8.04
N PHE A 109 -17.99 -4.83 -7.15
CA PHE A 109 -16.57 -5.09 -6.88
C PHE A 109 -15.82 -5.57 -8.13
N ILE A 110 -16.36 -6.54 -8.87
CA ILE A 110 -15.64 -7.18 -9.99
C ILE A 110 -15.38 -6.15 -11.11
N LEU A 111 -16.42 -5.48 -11.59
CA LEU A 111 -16.31 -4.51 -12.68
C LEU A 111 -15.48 -3.29 -12.27
N SER A 112 -15.74 -2.73 -11.08
CA SER A 112 -15.00 -1.57 -10.59
C SER A 112 -13.50 -1.88 -10.45
N THR A 113 -13.15 -3.06 -9.93
CA THR A 113 -11.73 -3.45 -9.74
C THR A 113 -11.04 -3.74 -11.07
N ILE A 114 -11.72 -4.38 -12.05
CA ILE A 114 -11.15 -4.60 -13.39
C ILE A 114 -10.83 -3.27 -14.07
N VAL A 115 -11.77 -2.31 -14.02
CA VAL A 115 -11.57 -0.96 -14.60
C VAL A 115 -10.44 -0.23 -13.88
N PHE A 116 -10.43 -0.26 -12.54
CA PHE A 116 -9.37 0.32 -11.71
C PHE A 116 -7.99 -0.24 -12.08
N LEU A 117 -7.83 -1.57 -12.16
CA LEU A 117 -6.56 -2.20 -12.52
C LEU A 117 -6.12 -1.83 -13.94
N ASN A 118 -7.04 -1.87 -14.91
CA ASN A 118 -6.72 -1.52 -16.30
C ASN A 118 -6.24 -0.06 -16.42
N ILE A 119 -6.97 0.89 -15.83
CA ILE A 119 -6.56 2.30 -15.87
C ILE A 119 -5.27 2.50 -15.07
N GLY A 120 -5.09 1.83 -13.94
CA GLY A 120 -3.87 1.89 -13.14
C GLY A 120 -2.63 1.44 -13.92
N TYR A 121 -2.72 0.31 -14.63
CA TYR A 121 -1.63 -0.16 -15.49
C TYR A 121 -1.33 0.79 -16.66
N LEU A 122 -2.36 1.43 -17.23
CA LEU A 122 -2.19 2.46 -18.26
C LEU A 122 -1.47 3.69 -17.72
N ILE A 123 -1.79 4.14 -16.50
CA ILE A 123 -1.11 5.27 -15.83
C ILE A 123 0.36 4.93 -15.55
N LEU A 124 0.65 3.69 -15.14
CA LEU A 124 2.03 3.20 -14.96
C LEU A 124 2.80 3.11 -16.27
N GLY A 125 2.13 3.15 -17.42
CA GLY A 125 2.74 3.18 -18.74
C GLY A 125 2.87 1.81 -19.42
N GLU A 126 2.23 0.77 -18.88
CA GLU A 126 2.13 -0.52 -19.56
C GLU A 126 1.17 -0.36 -20.76
N ARG A 127 1.67 -0.57 -21.99
CA ARG A 127 0.91 -0.34 -23.23
C ARG A 127 0.43 -1.60 -23.93
N ARG A 128 0.58 -2.77 -23.30
CA ARG A 128 0.23 -4.07 -23.89
C ARG A 128 -1.15 -4.52 -23.42
N PRO A 129 -2.25 -4.18 -24.13
CA PRO A 129 -3.61 -4.40 -23.65
C PRO A 129 -3.92 -5.87 -23.32
N LYS A 130 -3.30 -6.82 -24.04
CA LYS A 130 -3.42 -8.25 -23.75
C LYS A 130 -2.89 -8.61 -22.35
N ILE A 131 -1.75 -8.02 -21.95
CA ILE A 131 -1.14 -8.26 -20.63
C ILE A 131 -1.96 -7.57 -19.54
N LEU A 132 -2.49 -6.36 -19.79
CA LEU A 132 -3.36 -5.66 -18.83
C LEU A 132 -4.61 -6.48 -18.51
N PHE A 133 -5.31 -6.99 -19.52
CA PHE A 133 -6.51 -7.81 -19.32
C PHE A 133 -6.17 -9.15 -18.66
N LEU A 134 -5.11 -9.82 -19.10
CA LEU A 134 -4.70 -11.11 -18.54
C LEU A 134 -4.15 -10.99 -17.11
N ALA A 135 -3.65 -9.82 -16.70
CA ALA A 135 -3.23 -9.57 -15.32
C ALA A 135 -4.42 -9.18 -14.44
N SER A 136 -5.27 -8.27 -14.90
CA SER A 136 -6.38 -7.73 -14.10
C SER A 136 -7.46 -8.77 -13.83
N VAL A 137 -8.02 -9.39 -14.86
CA VAL A 137 -9.21 -10.26 -14.75
C VAL A 137 -9.00 -11.45 -13.81
N PRO A 138 -7.96 -12.30 -13.97
CA PRO A 138 -7.79 -13.45 -13.07
C PRO A 138 -7.46 -13.02 -11.65
N VAL A 139 -6.74 -11.91 -11.45
CA VAL A 139 -6.47 -11.39 -10.10
C VAL A 139 -7.77 -11.00 -9.40
N VAL A 140 -8.67 -10.29 -10.10
CA VAL A 140 -9.98 -9.91 -9.54
C VAL A 140 -10.83 -11.14 -9.25
N ILE A 141 -10.88 -12.12 -10.15
CA ILE A 141 -11.66 -13.36 -9.96
C ILE A 141 -11.14 -14.16 -8.77
N VAL A 142 -9.82 -14.33 -8.65
CA VAL A 142 -9.21 -15.03 -7.52
C VAL A 142 -9.51 -14.30 -6.21
N PHE A 143 -9.36 -12.98 -6.17
CA PHE A 143 -9.66 -12.20 -4.99
C PHE A 143 -11.14 -12.29 -4.61
N TRP A 144 -12.04 -12.18 -5.59
CA TRP A 144 -13.49 -12.35 -5.39
C TRP A 144 -13.82 -13.74 -4.84
N ALA A 145 -13.20 -14.79 -5.37
CA ALA A 145 -13.39 -16.16 -4.89
C ALA A 145 -12.89 -16.32 -3.45
N ILE A 146 -11.74 -15.74 -3.11
CA ILE A 146 -11.24 -15.75 -1.72
C ILE A 146 -12.24 -15.04 -0.80
N MET A 147 -12.69 -13.83 -1.14
CA MET A 147 -13.61 -13.09 -0.29
C MET A 147 -14.97 -13.77 -0.13
N THR A 148 -15.58 -14.21 -1.23
CA THR A 148 -16.94 -14.75 -1.22
C THR A 148 -17.00 -16.23 -0.82
N GLN A 149 -16.10 -17.07 -1.34
CA GLN A 149 -16.15 -18.53 -1.11
C GLN A 149 -15.33 -18.96 0.10
N LEU A 150 -14.16 -18.33 0.33
CA LEU A 150 -13.27 -18.74 1.42
C LEU A 150 -13.62 -18.02 2.72
N LEU A 151 -13.88 -16.71 2.66
CA LEU A 151 -14.18 -15.90 3.84
C LEU A 151 -15.68 -15.68 4.09
N GLY A 152 -16.54 -15.99 3.11
CA GLY A 152 -17.99 -15.77 3.22
C GLY A 152 -18.40 -14.30 3.30
N ILE A 153 -17.52 -13.37 2.92
CA ILE A 153 -17.77 -11.93 2.95
C ILE A 153 -18.47 -11.53 1.66
N TYR A 154 -19.67 -10.98 1.78
CA TYR A 154 -20.41 -10.46 0.63
C TYR A 154 -19.75 -9.18 0.12
N LEU A 155 -19.44 -9.18 -1.17
CA LEU A 155 -18.93 -8.01 -1.90
C LEU A 155 -20.09 -7.39 -2.68
N SER A 156 -20.11 -6.05 -2.79
CA SER A 156 -21.16 -5.38 -3.57
C SER A 156 -21.17 -5.92 -5.00
N THR A 157 -22.34 -6.39 -5.43
CA THR A 157 -22.58 -6.84 -6.81
C THR A 157 -22.86 -5.65 -7.74
N GLY A 158 -23.12 -4.46 -7.17
CA GLY A 158 -23.44 -3.24 -7.89
C GLY A 158 -24.93 -2.95 -7.90
N ASP A 159 -25.33 -1.75 -7.52
CA ASP A 159 -26.74 -1.32 -7.48
C ASP A 159 -27.42 -1.38 -8.86
N ILE A 160 -26.64 -1.32 -9.95
CA ILE A 160 -27.17 -1.46 -11.32
C ILE A 160 -27.61 -2.90 -11.66
N TRP A 161 -27.22 -3.88 -10.85
CA TRP A 161 -27.55 -5.30 -11.05
C TRP A 161 -28.52 -5.84 -9.99
N SER A 162 -28.98 -5.00 -9.03
CA SER A 162 -29.99 -5.33 -8.03
C SER A 162 -31.39 -4.96 -8.50
#